data_AF-A0A958KGS4-F1
#
_entry.id   AF-A0A958KGS4-F1
#
_cell.length_a   1.000
_cell.length_b   1.000
_cell.length_c   1.000
_cell.angle_alpha   90.00
_cell.angle_beta   90.00
_cell.angle_gamma   90.00
#
_symmetry.space_group_name_H-M   'P 1'
#
loop_
_entity.id
_entity.type
_entity.pdbx_description
1 polymer ?
#
loop_
_entity_poly.entity_id
_entity_poly.type
_entity_poly.pdbx_seq_one_letter_code
_entity_poly.pdbx_strand_id
1 'polypeptide(L)'
;MRNLKILSVVVYFLAAPCWAQQLDEHSERALEQTVDLLNTKSQREKAAAETSQSREAHQRAKDLAGSEENLDQIYNLSGKIFQDLAKKANGDPKKMQELLDQALADPQGFASQFTPEQKQQLKNISIDIEKVKGASGGAM
;
A
#
# COMPACT_ATOMS: atom_id res chain seq x y z
N MET A 1 -15.55 -11.78 -69.16
CA MET A 1 -15.49 -10.41 -68.59
C MET A 1 -16.60 -10.34 -67.54
N ARG A 2 -16.44 -10.00 -66.26
CA ARG A 2 -15.48 -9.10 -65.61
C ARG A 2 -15.61 -9.30 -64.07
N ASN A 3 -14.54 -9.82 -63.47
CA ASN A 3 -13.86 -9.36 -62.24
C ASN A 3 -14.62 -9.33 -60.88
N LEU A 4 -14.33 -10.35 -60.05
CA LEU A 4 -13.64 -10.27 -58.75
C LEU A 4 -13.64 -8.93 -58.00
N LYS A 5 -14.27 -8.86 -56.81
CA LYS A 5 -13.78 -8.09 -55.65
C LYS A 5 -14.15 -8.78 -54.32
N ILE A 6 -13.20 -9.53 -53.80
CA ILE A 6 -13.15 -10.01 -52.41
C ILE A 6 -13.00 -8.75 -51.52
N LEU A 7 -14.00 -8.46 -50.69
CA LEU A 7 -13.91 -7.38 -49.71
C LEU A 7 -13.17 -7.93 -48.49
N SER A 8 -11.85 -7.78 -48.50
CA SER A 8 -10.97 -8.09 -47.37
C SER A 8 -11.19 -7.05 -46.27
N VAL A 9 -11.89 -7.43 -45.19
CA VAL A 9 -11.93 -6.65 -43.95
C VAL A 9 -10.70 -7.03 -43.14
N VAL A 10 -9.62 -6.26 -43.35
CA VAL A 10 -8.44 -6.33 -42.48
C VAL A 10 -8.80 -5.61 -41.19
N VAL A 11 -9.20 -6.38 -40.18
CA VAL A 11 -9.28 -5.91 -38.79
C VAL A 11 -7.86 -5.70 -38.31
N TYR A 12 -7.36 -4.46 -38.42
CA TYR A 12 -6.16 -4.03 -37.71
C TYR A 12 -6.47 -4.01 -36.22
N PHE A 13 -6.14 -5.12 -35.55
CA PHE A 13 -6.07 -5.18 -34.09
C PHE A 13 -4.84 -4.35 -33.67
N LEU A 14 -5.03 -3.04 -33.50
CA LEU A 14 -4.05 -2.16 -32.89
C LEU A 14 -3.82 -2.66 -31.46
N ALA A 15 -2.72 -3.38 -31.25
CA ALA A 15 -2.18 -3.65 -29.92
C ALA A 15 -1.82 -2.30 -29.29
N ALA A 16 -2.74 -1.72 -28.53
CA ALA A 16 -2.44 -0.55 -27.71
C ALA A 16 -1.35 -0.97 -26.70
N PRO A 17 -0.21 -0.26 -26.65
CA PRO A 17 0.77 -0.51 -25.61
C PRO A 17 0.07 -0.30 -24.26
N CYS A 18 0.21 -1.28 -23.38
CA CYS A 18 -0.19 -1.18 -21.98
C CYS A 18 0.67 -0.08 -21.33
N TRP A 19 0.27 1.18 -21.48
CA TRP A 19 0.86 2.28 -20.76
C TRP A 19 0.38 2.15 -19.34
N ALA A 20 1.28 1.72 -18.45
CA ALA A 20 1.10 1.92 -17.03
C ALA A 20 0.73 3.40 -16.83
N GLN A 21 -0.49 3.66 -16.36
CA GLN A 21 -0.94 5.03 -16.14
C GLN A 21 -0.04 5.67 -15.08
N GLN A 22 0.76 6.64 -15.50
CA GLN A 22 1.61 7.44 -14.63
C GLN A 22 0.71 8.34 -13.78
N LEU A 23 1.02 8.48 -12.49
CA LEU A 23 0.41 9.49 -11.63
C LEU A 23 0.71 10.89 -12.19
N ASP A 24 -0.20 11.84 -11.98
CA ASP A 24 0.13 13.24 -12.23
C ASP A 24 1.16 13.73 -11.19
N GLU A 25 1.91 14.77 -11.55
CA GLU A 25 3.03 15.27 -10.75
C GLU A 25 2.61 15.73 -9.34
N HIS A 26 1.39 16.26 -9.18
CA HIS A 26 0.91 16.68 -7.87
C HIS A 26 0.61 15.47 -6.99
N SER A 27 -0.08 14.46 -7.53
CA SER A 27 -0.36 13.21 -6.82
C SER A 27 0.92 12.44 -6.48
N GLU A 28 1.91 12.43 -7.38
CA GLU A 28 3.21 11.79 -7.15
C GLU A 28 3.96 12.45 -5.98
N ARG A 29 4.04 13.78 -5.94
CA ARG A 29 4.67 14.51 -4.82
C ARG A 29 3.94 14.30 -3.51
N ALA A 30 2.61 14.33 -3.50
CA ALA A 30 1.82 14.10 -2.29
C ALA A 30 2.04 12.68 -1.74
N LEU A 31 2.14 11.69 -2.63
CA LEU A 31 2.48 10.32 -2.27
C LEU A 31 3.89 10.21 -1.71
N GLU A 32 4.88 10.83 -2.35
CA GLU A 32 6.27 10.86 -1.87
C GLU A 32 6.35 11.45 -0.45
N GLN A 33 5.72 12.60 -0.22
CA GLN A 33 5.65 13.23 1.11
C GLN A 33 4.99 12.34 2.14
N THR A 34 3.94 11.61 1.76
CA THR A 34 3.27 10.65 2.66
C THR A 34 4.20 9.49 3.00
N VAL A 35 4.89 8.93 2.02
CA VAL A 35 5.83 7.82 2.21
C VAL A 35 7.03 8.26 3.06
N ASP A 36 7.55 9.47 2.85
CA ASP A 36 8.64 10.04 3.64
C ASP A 36 8.22 10.29 5.09
N LEU A 37 7.02 10.82 5.30
CA LEU A 37 6.44 10.98 6.63
C LEU A 37 6.34 9.63 7.33
N LEU A 38 5.82 8.61 6.66
CA LEU A 38 5.70 7.26 7.20
C LEU A 38 7.07 6.60 7.45
N ASN A 39 8.10 6.86 6.65
CA ASN A 39 9.41 6.25 6.88
C ASN A 39 10.27 7.02 7.91
N THR A 40 9.98 8.29 8.16
CA THR A 40 10.78 9.13 9.06
C THR A 40 10.19 9.19 10.46
N LYS A 41 10.88 8.60 11.45
CA LYS A 41 10.41 8.54 12.84
C LYS A 41 9.96 9.89 13.41
N SER A 42 10.78 10.93 13.30
CA SER A 42 10.44 12.25 13.85
C SER A 42 9.19 12.86 13.18
N GLN A 43 9.00 12.63 11.88
CA GLN A 43 7.83 13.11 11.15
C GLN A 43 6.58 12.33 11.55
N ARG A 44 6.68 11.00 11.69
CA ARG A 44 5.58 10.18 12.21
C ARG A 44 5.15 10.60 13.60
N GLU A 45 6.10 10.82 14.51
CA GLU A 45 5.81 11.23 15.89
C GLU A 45 5.15 12.62 15.93
N LYS A 46 5.63 13.55 15.10
CA LYS A 46 5.01 14.86 14.94
C LYS A 46 3.57 14.74 14.43
N ALA A 47 3.36 14.00 13.34
CA ALA A 47 2.02 13.80 12.75
C ALA A 47 1.07 13.06 13.71
N ALA A 48 1.59 12.09 14.47
CA ALA A 48 0.85 11.41 15.52
C ALA A 48 0.34 12.41 16.57
N ALA A 49 1.13 13.42 16.94
CA ALA A 49 0.75 14.39 17.97
C ALA A 49 -0.34 15.41 17.54
N GLU A 50 -0.60 15.57 16.23
CA GLU A 50 -1.46 16.63 15.69
C GLU A 50 -2.95 16.45 16.03
N THR A 51 -3.44 15.21 16.08
CA THR A 51 -4.86 14.91 16.36
C THR A 51 -5.00 13.74 17.33
N SER A 52 -6.13 13.65 18.04
CA SER A 52 -6.43 12.48 18.88
C SER A 52 -6.46 11.18 18.07
N GLN A 53 -7.07 11.21 16.89
CA GLN A 53 -7.14 10.05 16.00
C GLN A 53 -5.75 9.59 15.54
N SER A 54 -4.86 10.52 15.16
CA SER A 54 -3.47 10.20 14.78
C SER A 54 -2.69 9.61 15.96
N ARG A 55 -2.86 10.16 17.17
CA ARG A 55 -2.24 9.61 18.39
C ARG A 55 -2.70 8.19 18.66
N GLU A 56 -3.99 7.93 18.61
CA GLU A 56 -4.55 6.61 18.86
C GLU A 56 -4.12 5.58 17.81
N ALA A 57 -4.11 5.95 16.53
CA ALA A 57 -3.64 5.06 15.47
C ALA A 57 -2.16 4.72 15.65
N HIS A 58 -1.33 5.71 15.99
CA HIS A 58 0.09 5.50 16.26
C HIS A 58 0.32 4.63 17.51
N GLN A 59 -0.46 4.84 18.58
CA GLN A 59 -0.36 4.03 19.79
C GLN A 59 -0.74 2.57 19.53
N ARG A 60 -1.83 2.32 18.78
CA ARG A 60 -2.21 0.95 18.39
C ARG A 60 -1.10 0.25 17.59
N ALA A 61 -0.41 0.99 16.70
CA ALA A 61 0.73 0.44 15.96
C ALA A 61 1.90 0.09 16.89
N LYS A 62 2.21 0.95 17.86
CA LYS A 62 3.22 0.69 18.91
C LYS A 62 2.90 -0.55 19.74
N ASP A 63 1.66 -0.63 20.23
CA ASP A 63 1.20 -1.74 21.06
C ASP A 63 1.24 -3.07 20.30
N LEU A 64 0.91 -3.04 19.00
CA LEU A 64 1.02 -4.21 18.13
C LEU A 64 2.48 -4.61 17.89
N ALA A 65 3.34 -3.64 17.58
CA ALA A 65 4.73 -3.86 17.22
C ALA A 65 5.57 -4.44 18.37
N GLY A 66 5.33 -3.96 19.60
CA GLY A 66 6.06 -4.36 20.80
C GLY A 66 7.54 -3.92 20.86
N SER A 67 8.11 -3.45 19.74
CA SER A 67 9.44 -2.87 19.65
C SER A 67 9.47 -1.77 18.60
N GLU A 68 10.42 -0.84 18.73
CA GLU A 68 10.61 0.24 17.75
C GLU A 68 11.05 -0.29 16.38
N GLU A 69 11.84 -1.37 16.34
CA GLU A 69 12.27 -2.01 15.08
C GLU A 69 11.07 -2.57 14.31
N ASN A 70 10.17 -3.30 14.99
CA ASN A 70 8.95 -3.82 14.37
C ASN A 70 8.03 -2.68 13.91
N LEU A 71 7.97 -1.59 14.69
CA LEU A 71 7.17 -0.41 14.35
C LEU A 71 7.67 0.23 13.05
N ASP A 72 8.99 0.40 12.91
CA ASP A 72 9.61 0.93 11.69
C ASP A 72 9.30 0.04 10.48
N GLN A 73 9.37 -1.29 10.64
CA GLN A 73 9.04 -2.23 9.57
C GLN A 73 7.56 -2.16 9.16
N ILE A 74 6.62 -2.03 10.12
CA ILE A 74 5.19 -1.86 9.84
C ILE A 74 4.96 -0.60 9.00
N TYR A 75 5.56 0.53 9.38
CA TYR A 75 5.41 1.78 8.64
C TYR A 75 6.06 1.71 7.25
N ASN A 76 7.20 1.04 7.12
CA ASN A 76 7.83 0.83 5.81
C ASN A 76 6.96 0.02 4.86
N LEU A 77 6.39 -1.10 5.34
CA LEU A 77 5.46 -1.91 4.55
C LEU A 77 4.21 -1.11 4.20
N SER A 78 3.67 -0.33 5.15
CA SER A 78 2.52 0.54 4.92
C SER A 78 2.79 1.56 3.81
N GLY A 79 3.97 2.19 3.79
CA GLY A 79 4.38 3.10 2.72
C GLY A 79 4.35 2.45 1.34
N LYS A 80 4.86 1.22 1.20
CA LYS A 80 4.82 0.47 -0.06
C LYS A 80 3.40 0.15 -0.50
N ILE A 81 2.55 -0.27 0.44
CA ILE A 81 1.13 -0.53 0.17
C ILE A 81 0.42 0.75 -0.28
N PHE A 82 0.72 1.89 0.34
CA PHE A 82 0.17 3.20 -0.05
C PHE A 82 0.57 3.58 -1.48
N GLN A 83 1.81 3.30 -1.90
CA GLN A 83 2.26 3.52 -3.27
C GLN A 83 1.44 2.70 -4.27
N ASP A 84 1.16 1.44 -3.97
CA ASP A 84 0.35 0.58 -4.82
C ASP A 84 -1.11 1.02 -4.86
N LEU A 85 -1.66 1.44 -3.72
CA LEU A 85 -3.01 1.99 -3.62
C LEU A 85 -3.15 3.26 -4.46
N ALA A 86 -2.21 4.19 -4.37
CA ALA A 86 -2.22 5.42 -5.15
C ALA A 86 -2.19 5.13 -6.66
N LYS A 87 -1.36 4.17 -7.09
CA LYS A 87 -1.33 3.72 -8.49
C LYS A 87 -2.65 3.09 -8.94
N LYS A 88 -3.24 2.19 -8.14
CA LYS A 88 -4.56 1.57 -8.42
C LYS A 88 -5.69 2.61 -8.48
N ALA A 89 -5.59 3.64 -7.64
CA ALA A 89 -6.53 4.75 -7.60
C ALA A 89 -6.27 5.79 -8.69
N ASN A 90 -5.15 5.70 -9.43
CA ASN A 90 -4.70 6.73 -10.37
C ASN A 90 -4.62 8.11 -9.70
N GLY A 91 -4.15 8.16 -8.45
CA GLY A 91 -4.01 9.39 -7.67
C GLY A 91 -5.31 9.97 -7.12
N ASP A 92 -6.47 9.37 -7.42
CA ASP A 92 -7.77 9.86 -6.92
C ASP A 92 -7.93 9.58 -5.41
N PRO A 93 -7.97 10.61 -4.55
CA PRO A 93 -8.08 10.42 -3.11
C PRO A 93 -9.38 9.75 -2.67
N LYS A 94 -10.49 9.96 -3.39
CA LYS A 94 -11.76 9.30 -3.07
C LYS A 94 -11.68 7.82 -3.34
N LYS A 95 -11.11 7.44 -4.49
CA LYS A 95 -10.90 6.03 -4.83
C LYS A 95 -9.89 5.36 -3.90
N MET A 96 -8.85 6.09 -3.45
CA MET A 96 -7.95 5.58 -2.41
C MET A 96 -8.71 5.30 -1.10
N GLN A 97 -9.58 6.21 -0.67
CA GLN A 97 -10.41 6.02 0.53
C GLN A 97 -11.33 4.81 0.36
N GLU A 98 -12.00 4.65 -0.78
CA GLU A 98 -12.86 3.49 -1.06
C GLU A 98 -12.09 2.16 -0.98
N LEU A 99 -10.87 2.12 -1.51
CA LEU A 99 -10.01 0.93 -1.43
C LEU A 99 -9.58 0.62 0.02
N LEU A 100 -9.34 1.65 0.83
CA LEU A 100 -9.04 1.50 2.26
C LEU A 100 -10.27 1.02 3.04
N ASP A 101 -11.45 1.54 2.74
CA ASP A 101 -12.71 1.11 3.37
C ASP A 101 -13.01 -0.36 3.04
N GLN A 102 -12.78 -0.76 1.79
CA GLN A 102 -12.86 -2.17 1.37
C GLN A 102 -11.83 -3.03 2.10
N ALA A 103 -10.60 -2.54 2.29
CA ALA A 103 -9.56 -3.25 3.02
C ALA A 103 -9.92 -3.45 4.51
N LEU A 104 -10.59 -2.48 5.13
CA LEU A 104 -11.10 -2.60 6.49
C LEU A 104 -12.23 -3.63 6.60
N ALA A 105 -13.09 -3.70 5.57
CA ALA A 105 -14.19 -4.66 5.52
C ALA A 105 -13.72 -6.10 5.23
N ASP A 106 -12.67 -6.27 4.41
CA ASP A 106 -12.07 -7.56 4.09
C ASP A 106 -10.52 -7.52 4.12
N PRO A 107 -9.91 -7.60 5.32
CA PRO A 107 -8.46 -7.58 5.46
C PRO A 107 -7.76 -8.75 4.77
N GLN A 108 -8.42 -9.92 4.68
CA GLN A 108 -7.86 -11.11 4.05
C GLN A 108 -7.85 -10.95 2.52
N GLY A 109 -8.96 -10.48 1.95
CA GLY A 109 -9.06 -10.13 0.53
C GLY A 109 -8.06 -9.03 0.17
N PHE A 110 -7.86 -8.04 1.03
CA PHE A 110 -6.85 -7.01 0.82
C PHE A 110 -5.43 -7.59 0.81
N ALA A 111 -5.05 -8.38 1.82
CA ALA A 111 -3.74 -9.02 1.89
C ALA A 111 -3.48 -9.98 0.70
N SER A 112 -4.53 -10.55 0.11
CA SER A 112 -4.41 -11.41 -1.07
C SER A 112 -3.85 -10.65 -2.29
N GLN A 113 -4.06 -9.34 -2.37
CA GLN A 113 -3.62 -8.47 -3.47
C GLN A 113 -2.15 -8.06 -3.38
N PHE A 114 -1.47 -8.35 -2.27
CA PHE A 114 -0.07 -7.96 -2.06
C PHE A 114 0.87 -8.74 -2.97
N THR A 115 1.98 -8.10 -3.34
CA THR A 115 3.06 -8.77 -4.08
C THR A 115 3.69 -9.88 -3.23
N PRO A 116 4.37 -10.87 -3.84
CA PRO A 116 5.11 -11.89 -3.09
C PRO A 116 6.07 -11.30 -2.06
N GLU A 117 6.75 -10.21 -2.40
CA GLU A 117 7.69 -9.51 -1.53
C GLU A 117 6.97 -8.88 -0.33
N GLN A 118 5.85 -8.18 -0.56
CA GLN A 118 5.05 -7.60 0.51
C GLN A 118 4.49 -8.67 1.45
N LYS A 119 4.03 -9.81 0.91
CA LYS A 119 3.57 -10.95 1.73
C LYS A 119 4.70 -11.53 2.57
N GLN A 120 5.90 -11.66 1.99
CA GLN A 120 7.06 -12.15 2.72
C GLN A 120 7.49 -11.16 3.81
N GLN A 121 7.47 -9.86 3.54
CA GLN A 121 7.75 -8.83 4.54
C GLN A 121 6.74 -8.86 5.68
N LEU A 122 5.43 -8.94 5.37
CA LEU A 122 4.38 -9.09 6.37
C LEU A 122 4.61 -10.33 7.24
N LYS A 123 4.93 -11.47 6.63
CA LYS A 123 5.22 -12.72 7.35
C LYS A 123 6.41 -12.56 8.30
N ASN A 124 7.49 -11.91 7.86
CA ASN A 124 8.67 -11.67 8.69
C ASN A 124 8.33 -10.78 9.89
N ILE A 125 7.62 -9.68 9.66
CA ILE A 125 7.14 -8.77 10.72
C ILE A 125 6.30 -9.55 11.74
N SER A 126 5.38 -10.40 11.29
CA SER A 126 4.55 -11.22 12.19
C SER A 126 5.39 -12.14 13.07
N ILE A 127 6.39 -12.83 12.49
CA ILE A 127 7.30 -13.71 13.23
C ILE A 127 8.09 -12.92 14.29
N ASP A 128 8.57 -11.73 13.95
CA ASP A 128 9.37 -10.92 14.87
C ASP A 128 8.53 -10.31 15.99
N ILE A 129 7.28 -9.92 15.71
CA ILE A 129 6.32 -9.52 16.74
C ILE A 129 6.02 -10.67 17.70
N GLU A 130 5.80 -11.89 17.19
CA GLU A 130 5.55 -13.08 18.02
C GLU A 130 6.73 -13.38 18.95
N LYS A 131 7.97 -13.26 18.46
CA LYS A 131 9.18 -13.42 19.29
C LYS A 131 9.22 -12.42 20.44
N VAL A 132 8.93 -11.14 20.18
CA VAL A 132 8.91 -10.08 21.21
C VAL A 132 7.82 -10.34 22.25
N LYS A 133 6.62 -10.77 21.81
CA LYS A 133 5.52 -11.13 22.72
C LYS A 133 5.83 -12.39 23.55
N GLY A 134 6.45 -13.41 22.95
CA GLY A 134 6.89 -14.61 23.66
C GLY A 134 7.99 -14.34 24.68
N ALA A 135 8.93 -13.45 24.36
CA ALA A 135 10.00 -13.03 25.27
C ALA A 135 9.48 -12.21 26.47
N SER A 136 8.43 -11.41 26.28
CA SER A 136 7.81 -10.63 27.35
C SER A 136 6.84 -11.44 28.24
N GLY A 137 6.27 -12.54 27.72
CA GLY A 137 5.39 -13.44 28.47
C GLY A 137 6.09 -14.51 29.31
N GLY A 138 7.40 -14.73 29.13
CA GLY A 138 8.17 -15.73 29.87
C GLY A 138 8.83 -15.24 31.17
N ALA A 139 8.57 -13.99 31.57
CA ALA A 139 9.18 -13.34 32.74
C ALA A 139 8.21 -13.16 33.92
N MET A 140 7.18 -14.02 34.03
CA MET A 140 6.22 -14.04 35.15
C MET A 140 6.21 -15.38 35.86
#